data_AF-A0A6J4T904-F1
#
_entry.id   AF-A0A6J4T904-F1
#
_cell.length_a   1.000
_cell.length_b   1.000
_cell.length_c   1.000
_cell.angle_alpha   90.00
_cell.angle_beta   90.00
_cell.angle_gamma   90.00
#
_symmetry.space_group_name_H-M   'P 1'
#
loop_
_entity.id
_entity.type
_entity.pdbx_description
1 polymer ?
#
loop_
_entity_poly.entity_id
_entity_poly.type
_entity_poly.pdbx_seq_one_letter_code
_entity_poly.pdbx_strand_id
1 'polypeptide(L)'
;MRYRELLRFEGTCSVVLGLALAALAFPGLLVSYPAAWTGLLFVPAVLLVLGAWAVLRRGSSPWRPGEWLTARPLATATGERRALPSGPLRRRLIVETTIWILAAGAWILLARSSGLVFFGTGLASAAYGLLQAVPSARRVAAVEARSGETFVIARRPGFGTPELGTLPAREPASELDAAQGASSDEGVPAAGAPVATTHP
;
A
#
# COMPACT_ATOMS: atom_id res chain seq x y z
N MET A 1 -7.61 2.06 -8.59
CA MET A 1 -7.20 1.33 -7.38
C MET A 1 -7.75 2.08 -6.19
N ARG A 2 -8.33 1.39 -5.20
CA ARG A 2 -8.85 2.04 -3.98
C ARG A 2 -7.69 2.57 -3.15
N TYR A 3 -7.88 3.71 -2.48
CA TYR A 3 -6.81 4.32 -1.69
C TYR A 3 -6.37 3.41 -0.54
N ARG A 4 -7.32 2.74 0.14
CA ARG A 4 -6.99 1.79 1.22
C ARG A 4 -6.10 0.64 0.74
N GLU A 5 -6.32 0.16 -0.49
CA GLU A 5 -5.53 -0.93 -1.07
C GLU A 5 -4.11 -0.47 -1.36
N LEU A 6 -3.95 0.78 -1.82
CA LEU A 6 -2.63 1.36 -2.07
C LEU A 6 -1.86 1.47 -0.75
N LEU A 7 -2.49 2.01 0.30
CA LEU A 7 -1.85 2.15 1.62
C LEU A 7 -1.38 0.82 2.19
N ARG A 8 -2.20 -0.24 2.06
CA ARG A 8 -1.81 -1.60 2.44
C ARG A 8 -0.61 -2.08 1.64
N PHE A 9 -0.66 -1.92 0.33
CA PHE A 9 0.40 -2.42 -0.55
C PHE A 9 1.72 -1.67 -0.37
N GLU A 10 1.70 -0.34 -0.36
CA GLU A 10 2.88 0.50 -0.07
C GLU A 10 3.43 0.22 1.33
N GLY A 11 2.55 0.03 2.32
CA GLY A 11 2.95 -0.36 3.67
C GLY A 11 3.65 -1.71 3.69
N THR A 12 3.11 -2.72 3.01
CA THR A 12 3.75 -4.04 2.87
C THR A 12 5.11 -3.95 2.17
N CYS A 13 5.22 -3.22 1.06
CA CYS A 13 6.49 -2.99 0.38
C CYS A 13 7.54 -2.34 1.31
N SER A 14 7.12 -1.34 2.10
CA SER A 14 7.99 -0.64 3.05
C SER A 14 8.44 -1.53 4.21
N VAL A 15 7.57 -2.46 4.67
CA VAL A 15 7.92 -3.50 5.64
C VAL A 15 8.95 -4.46 5.06
N VAL A 16 8.72 -4.96 3.85
CA VAL A 16 9.64 -5.91 3.18
C VAL A 16 11.01 -5.26 2.97
N LEU A 17 11.04 -4.03 2.44
CA LEU A 17 12.27 -3.25 2.29
C LEU A 17 12.98 -3.08 3.64
N GLY A 18 12.26 -2.62 4.66
CA GLY A 18 12.83 -2.36 5.98
C GLY A 18 13.42 -3.61 6.63
N LEU A 19 12.71 -4.73 6.58
CA LEU A 19 13.19 -6.02 7.10
C LEU A 19 14.38 -6.57 6.31
N ALA A 20 14.38 -6.43 4.99
CA ALA A 20 15.51 -6.83 4.15
C ALA A 20 16.79 -6.05 4.52
N LEU A 21 16.67 -4.72 4.70
CA LEU A 21 17.80 -3.89 5.11
C LEU A 21 18.30 -4.23 6.52
N ALA A 22 17.39 -4.45 7.46
CA ALA A 22 17.74 -4.86 8.81
C ALA A 22 18.47 -6.21 8.80
N ALA A 23 17.97 -7.19 8.04
CA ALA A 23 18.60 -8.51 7.92
C ALA A 23 20.00 -8.43 7.30
N LEU A 24 20.17 -7.63 6.24
CA LEU A 24 21.47 -7.46 5.57
C LEU A 24 22.50 -6.75 6.47
N ALA A 25 22.06 -5.80 7.30
CA ALA A 25 22.95 -5.04 8.19
C ALA A 25 23.25 -5.75 9.52
N PHE A 26 22.43 -6.73 9.90
CA PHE A 26 22.51 -7.43 11.19
C PHE A 26 23.86 -8.14 11.44
N PRO A 27 24.47 -8.87 10.49
CA PRO A 27 25.78 -9.47 10.71
C PRO A 27 26.86 -8.44 11.09
N GLY A 28 26.82 -7.24 10.50
CA GLY A 28 27.74 -6.15 10.81
C GLY A 28 27.62 -5.64 12.25
N LEU A 29 26.42 -5.74 12.84
CA LEU A 29 26.19 -5.41 14.26
C LEU A 29 26.87 -6.41 15.19
N LEU A 30 26.77 -7.71 14.90
CA LEU A 30 27.35 -8.76 15.74
C LEU A 30 28.88 -8.71 15.78
N VAL A 31 29.52 -8.30 14.68
CA VAL A 31 30.97 -8.25 14.58
C VAL A 31 31.56 -6.98 15.20
N SER A 32 30.86 -5.84 15.10
CA SER A 32 31.48 -4.52 15.35
C SER A 32 30.90 -3.75 16.54
N TYR A 33 29.78 -4.19 17.14
CA TYR A 33 29.11 -3.40 18.17
C TYR A 33 28.67 -4.25 19.38
N PRO A 34 29.11 -3.90 20.60
CA PRO A 34 28.68 -4.60 21.83
C PRO A 34 27.20 -4.31 22.19
N ALA A 35 26.55 -3.37 21.51
CA ALA A 35 25.24 -2.84 21.89
C ALA A 35 24.29 -2.69 20.68
N ALA A 36 23.99 -3.79 19.98
CA ALA A 36 23.04 -3.82 18.86
C ALA A 36 21.65 -3.24 19.18
N TRP A 37 21.26 -3.24 20.47
CA TRP A 37 20.01 -2.64 20.96
C TRP A 37 19.92 -1.13 20.70
N THR A 38 21.03 -0.43 20.53
CA THR A 38 21.04 1.01 20.16
C THR A 38 20.41 1.27 18.79
N GLY A 39 20.48 0.30 17.86
CA GLY A 39 19.74 0.37 16.60
C GLY A 39 18.21 0.36 16.79
N LEU A 40 17.71 -0.25 17.86
CA LEU A 40 16.28 -0.23 18.20
C LEU A 40 15.82 1.17 18.62
N LEU A 41 16.69 1.99 19.23
CA LEU A 41 16.37 3.37 19.61
C LEU A 41 16.14 4.28 18.39
N PHE A 42 16.60 3.86 17.20
CA PHE A 42 16.35 4.58 15.97
C PHE A 42 14.86 4.58 15.60
N VAL A 43 14.14 3.52 15.92
CA VAL A 43 12.70 3.39 15.65
C VAL A 43 11.88 4.47 16.37
N PRO A 44 11.91 4.59 17.71
CA PRO A 44 11.17 5.65 18.40
C PRO A 44 11.64 7.05 17.99
N ALA A 45 12.94 7.26 17.70
CA ALA A 45 13.42 8.55 17.20
C ALA A 45 12.76 8.94 15.86
N VAL A 46 12.70 8.02 14.90
CA VAL A 46 12.03 8.27 13.62
C VAL A 46 10.53 8.49 13.81
N LEU A 47 9.86 7.71 14.67
CA LEU A 47 8.45 7.88 14.96
C LEU A 47 8.14 9.23 15.64
N LEU A 48 9.01 9.69 16.53
CA LEU A 48 8.92 11.02 17.15
C LEU A 48 9.09 12.12 16.11
N VAL A 49 10.07 12.01 15.21
CA VAL A 49 10.26 12.98 14.12
C VAL A 49 9.04 13.03 13.20
N LEU A 50 8.49 11.87 12.84
CA LEU A 50 7.28 11.79 12.02
C LEU A 50 6.06 12.39 12.73
N GLY A 51 5.88 12.08 14.02
CA GLY A 51 4.81 12.64 14.84
C GLY A 51 4.93 14.16 14.98
N ALA A 52 6.12 14.66 15.31
CA ALA A 52 6.41 16.09 15.39
C ALA A 52 6.17 16.79 14.06
N TRP A 53 6.63 16.20 12.95
CA TRP A 53 6.39 16.75 11.62
C TRP A 53 4.90 16.76 11.26
N ALA A 54 4.16 15.71 11.61
CA ALA A 54 2.71 15.64 11.40
C ALA A 54 1.95 16.71 12.21
N VAL A 55 2.37 16.98 13.44
CA VAL A 55 1.84 18.07 14.26
C VAL A 55 2.11 19.42 13.59
N LEU A 56 3.39 19.70 13.30
CA LEU A 56 3.83 21.00 12.80
C LEU A 56 3.27 21.35 11.42
N ARG A 57 3.21 20.37 10.50
CA ARG A 57 2.87 20.63 9.09
C ARG A 57 1.44 20.29 8.73
N ARG A 58 0.77 19.43 9.52
CA ARG A 58 -0.55 18.87 9.16
C ARG A 58 -1.60 19.03 10.26
N GLY A 59 -1.26 19.68 11.38
CA GLY A 59 -2.17 19.86 12.52
C GLY A 59 -2.72 18.55 13.08
N SER A 60 -2.02 17.43 12.83
CA SER A 60 -2.49 16.09 13.19
C SER A 60 -1.98 15.70 14.56
N SER A 61 -2.76 14.92 15.32
CA SER A 61 -2.34 14.50 16.65
C SER A 61 -1.11 13.58 16.59
N PRO A 62 -0.10 13.76 17.47
CA PRO A 62 1.06 12.85 17.54
C PRO A 62 0.67 11.47 18.08
N TRP A 63 -0.56 11.26 18.53
CA TRP A 63 -1.05 9.98 19.04
C TRP A 63 -1.91 9.23 18.00
N ARG A 64 -2.10 9.82 16.81
CA ARG A 64 -2.95 9.27 15.75
C ARG A 64 -2.15 9.04 14.47
N PRO A 65 -1.33 7.98 14.41
CA PRO A 65 -0.44 7.75 13.28
C PRO A 65 -1.16 7.58 11.93
N GLY A 66 -2.40 7.11 11.95
CA GLY A 66 -3.22 7.05 10.74
C GLY A 66 -3.52 8.44 10.15
N GLU A 67 -3.63 9.49 10.97
CA GLU A 67 -3.86 10.87 10.50
C GLU A 67 -2.62 11.44 9.81
N TRP A 68 -1.42 11.11 10.31
CA TRP A 68 -0.16 11.66 9.80
C TRP A 68 -0.04 11.53 8.29
N LEU A 69 -0.40 10.37 7.75
CA LEU A 69 -0.22 10.03 6.34
C LEU A 69 -1.43 10.34 5.47
N THR A 70 -2.63 10.42 6.06
CA THR A 70 -3.89 10.44 5.31
C THR A 70 -4.71 11.72 5.49
N ALA A 71 -4.36 12.62 6.42
CA ALA A 71 -5.09 13.88 6.63
C ALA A 71 -5.13 14.74 5.36
N ARG A 72 -3.96 15.03 4.77
CA ARG A 72 -3.86 15.88 3.58
C ARG A 72 -4.45 15.24 2.30
N PRO A 73 -4.16 13.97 1.97
CA PRO A 73 -4.78 13.32 0.81
C PRO A 73 -6.31 13.29 0.88
N LEU A 74 -6.90 12.99 2.05
CA LEU A 74 -8.36 12.99 2.20
C LEU A 74 -8.96 14.40 2.14
N ALA A 75 -8.31 15.40 2.73
CA ALA A 75 -8.79 16.79 2.66
C ALA A 75 -8.76 17.39 1.24
N THR A 76 -7.97 16.80 0.34
CA THR A 76 -7.84 17.23 -1.06
C THR A 76 -8.54 16.30 -2.04
N ALA A 77 -9.26 15.29 -1.54
CA ALA A 77 -10.07 14.41 -2.38
C ALA A 77 -11.18 15.23 -3.04
N THR A 78 -11.21 15.25 -4.36
CA THR A 78 -12.13 16.11 -5.12
C THR A 78 -12.74 15.38 -6.30
N GLY A 79 -14.07 15.42 -6.37
CA GLY A 79 -14.90 15.02 -7.50
C GLY A 79 -14.86 13.54 -7.86
N GLU A 80 -15.80 13.15 -8.72
CA GLU A 80 -15.76 11.86 -9.38
C GLU A 80 -14.57 11.81 -10.35
N ARG A 81 -13.58 10.98 -10.04
CA ARG A 81 -12.42 10.77 -10.92
C ARG A 81 -12.25 9.30 -11.26
N ARG A 82 -11.75 9.05 -12.48
CA ARG A 82 -11.43 7.70 -12.94
C ARG A 82 -10.28 7.11 -12.12
N ALA A 83 -10.50 5.91 -11.59
CA ALA A 83 -9.49 5.22 -10.80
C ALA A 83 -8.33 4.71 -11.68
N LEU A 84 -7.08 4.90 -11.23
CA LEU A 84 -5.91 4.33 -11.89
C LEU A 84 -5.96 2.79 -11.96
N PRO A 85 -5.53 2.16 -13.07
CA PRO A 85 -5.44 0.70 -13.16
C PRO A 85 -4.48 0.14 -12.11
N SER A 86 -4.93 -0.87 -11.35
CA SER A 86 -4.21 -1.44 -10.21
C SER A 86 -2.98 -2.25 -10.61
N GLY A 87 -3.05 -3.01 -11.70
CA GLY A 87 -1.98 -3.91 -12.15
C GLY A 87 -0.65 -3.21 -12.44
N PRO A 88 -0.62 -2.18 -13.31
CA PRO A 88 0.60 -1.42 -13.61
C PRO A 88 1.19 -0.73 -12.36
N LEU A 89 0.32 -0.20 -11.49
CA LEU A 89 0.75 0.51 -10.28
C LEU A 89 1.44 -0.43 -9.29
N ARG A 90 0.88 -1.63 -9.08
CA ARG A 90 1.49 -2.66 -8.23
C ARG A 90 2.84 -3.12 -8.76
N ARG A 91 2.94 -3.38 -10.07
CA ARG A 91 4.20 -3.76 -10.71
C ARG A 91 5.28 -2.70 -10.53
N ARG A 92 4.93 -1.42 -10.78
CA ARG A 92 5.87 -0.30 -10.58
C ARG A 92 6.39 -0.25 -9.14
N LEU A 93 5.51 -0.38 -8.15
CA LEU A 93 5.87 -0.37 -6.74
C LEU A 93 6.79 -1.53 -6.35
N ILE A 94 6.52 -2.74 -6.85
CA ILE A 94 7.38 -3.90 -6.63
C ILE A 94 8.78 -3.63 -7.21
N VAL A 95 8.84 -3.20 -8.47
CA VAL A 95 10.11 -2.92 -9.15
C VAL A 95 10.90 -1.83 -8.41
N GLU A 96 10.24 -0.74 -8.03
CA GLU A 96 10.84 0.34 -7.24
C GLU A 96 11.40 -0.18 -5.91
N THR A 97 10.63 -0.99 -5.20
CA THR A 97 11.05 -1.60 -3.93
C THR A 97 12.26 -2.52 -4.13
N THR A 98 12.25 -3.36 -5.15
CA THR A 98 13.37 -4.26 -5.48
C THR A 98 14.63 -3.48 -5.81
N ILE A 99 14.53 -2.42 -6.62
CA ILE A 99 15.67 -1.55 -6.96
C ILE A 99 16.27 -0.94 -5.69
N TRP A 100 15.44 -0.44 -4.77
CA TRP A 100 15.92 0.13 -3.51
C TRP A 100 16.60 -0.90 -2.61
N ILE A 101 16.04 -2.12 -2.49
CA ILE A 101 16.68 -3.21 -1.75
C ILE A 101 18.07 -3.50 -2.33
N LEU A 102 18.18 -3.64 -3.65
CA LEU A 102 19.44 -3.96 -4.32
C LEU A 102 20.47 -2.83 -4.17
N ALA A 103 20.07 -1.59 -4.42
CA ALA A 103 20.95 -0.44 -4.32
C ALA A 103 21.47 -0.23 -2.89
N ALA A 104 20.58 -0.28 -1.90
CA ALA A 104 20.96 -0.14 -0.50
C ALA A 104 21.77 -1.35 -0.01
N GLY A 105 21.43 -2.57 -0.45
CA GLY A 105 22.22 -3.77 -0.15
C GLY A 105 23.64 -3.68 -0.70
N ALA A 106 23.80 -3.28 -1.97
CA ALA A 106 25.11 -3.04 -2.58
C ALA A 106 25.90 -1.98 -1.80
N TRP A 107 25.24 -0.90 -1.39
CA TRP A 107 25.86 0.14 -0.57
C TRP A 107 26.35 -0.39 0.78
N ILE A 108 25.52 -1.14 1.51
CA ILE A 108 25.90 -1.74 2.81
C ILE A 108 27.13 -2.63 2.66
N LEU A 109 27.17 -3.45 1.61
CA LEU A 109 28.25 -4.40 1.37
C LEU A 109 29.55 -3.71 0.92
N LEU A 110 29.46 -2.66 0.10
CA LEU A 110 30.62 -1.98 -0.48
C LEU A 110 31.21 -0.91 0.45
N ALA A 111 30.38 -0.16 1.17
CA ALA A 111 30.81 1.02 1.90
C ALA A 111 31.46 0.73 3.26
N ARG A 112 31.54 -0.55 3.69
CA ARG A 112 31.94 -0.95 5.07
C ARG A 112 31.26 -0.10 6.14
N SER A 113 30.04 0.33 5.84
CA SER A 113 29.33 1.36 6.59
C SER A 113 28.80 0.81 7.91
N SER A 114 28.58 1.70 8.89
CA SER A 114 28.07 1.32 10.21
C SER A 114 26.76 0.53 10.09
N GLY A 115 26.83 -0.78 10.33
CA GLY A 115 25.67 -1.69 10.27
C GLY A 115 24.54 -1.26 11.20
N LEU A 116 24.84 -0.49 12.24
CA LEU A 116 23.88 0.07 13.17
C LEU A 116 22.93 1.07 12.52
N VAL A 117 23.44 1.96 11.66
CA VAL A 117 22.62 2.98 10.98
C VAL A 117 21.64 2.31 10.01
N PHE A 118 22.12 1.33 9.24
CA PHE A 118 21.29 0.61 8.28
C PHE A 118 20.29 -0.32 8.94
N PHE A 119 20.67 -0.98 10.02
CA PHE A 119 19.77 -1.78 10.82
C PHE A 119 18.64 -0.92 11.41
N GLY A 120 18.99 0.18 12.08
CA GLY A 120 18.02 1.10 12.66
C GLY A 120 17.10 1.73 11.61
N THR A 121 17.65 2.12 10.46
CA THR A 121 16.88 2.65 9.32
C THR A 121 15.94 1.59 8.74
N GLY A 122 16.39 0.35 8.60
CA GLY A 122 15.57 -0.77 8.15
C GLY A 122 14.38 -1.01 9.08
N LEU A 123 14.63 -1.07 10.39
CA LEU A 123 13.56 -1.21 11.38
C LEU A 123 12.58 -0.02 11.39
N ALA A 124 13.08 1.20 11.26
CA ALA A 124 12.24 2.40 11.18
C ALA A 124 11.36 2.40 9.92
N SER A 125 11.90 1.98 8.77
CA SER A 125 11.13 1.79 7.54
C SER A 125 10.05 0.73 7.70
N ALA A 126 10.35 -0.38 8.40
CA ALA A 126 9.35 -1.40 8.67
C ALA A 126 8.23 -0.90 9.58
N ALA A 127 8.57 -0.17 10.66
CA ALA A 127 7.58 0.47 11.52
C ALA A 127 6.70 1.46 10.75
N TYR A 128 7.30 2.30 9.90
CA TYR A 128 6.56 3.20 9.02
C TYR A 128 5.60 2.45 8.09
N GLY A 129 6.07 1.36 7.47
CA GLY A 129 5.25 0.51 6.62
C GLY A 129 4.05 -0.10 7.35
N LEU A 130 4.23 -0.52 8.61
CA LEU A 130 3.13 -1.00 9.46
C LEU A 130 2.10 0.09 9.74
N LEU A 131 2.55 1.32 10.03
CA LEU A 131 1.65 2.47 10.22
C LEU A 131 0.85 2.80 8.95
N GLN A 132 1.46 2.61 7.78
CA GLN A 132 0.78 2.81 6.51
C GLN A 132 -0.22 1.67 6.22
N ALA A 133 0.16 0.42 6.46
CA ALA A 133 -0.67 -0.75 6.15
C ALA A 133 -1.88 -0.89 7.07
N VAL A 134 -1.77 -0.48 8.34
CA VAL A 134 -2.79 -0.76 9.37
C VAL A 134 -3.55 0.50 9.80
N PRO A 135 -3.01 1.41 10.63
CA PRO A 135 -3.79 2.52 11.15
C PRO A 135 -4.24 3.51 10.06
N SER A 136 -3.43 3.73 9.01
CA SER A 136 -3.84 4.58 7.88
C SER A 136 -4.98 3.94 7.07
N ALA A 137 -4.88 2.64 6.76
CA ALA A 137 -5.93 1.92 6.03
C ALA A 137 -7.24 1.81 6.84
N ARG A 138 -7.15 1.59 8.16
CA ARG A 138 -8.32 1.60 9.07
C ARG A 138 -9.00 2.97 9.10
N ARG A 139 -8.20 4.05 9.16
CA ARG A 139 -8.74 5.42 9.11
C ARG A 139 -9.48 5.68 7.80
N VAL A 140 -8.89 5.33 6.66
CA VAL A 140 -9.56 5.51 5.36
C VAL A 140 -10.87 4.72 5.32
N ALA A 141 -10.89 3.46 5.75
CA ALA A 141 -12.11 2.67 5.82
C ALA A 141 -13.20 3.30 6.71
N ALA A 142 -12.81 3.88 7.85
CA ALA A 142 -13.74 4.59 8.73
C ALA A 142 -14.27 5.90 8.11
N VAL A 143 -13.48 6.59 7.30
CA VAL A 143 -13.94 7.79 6.58
C VAL A 143 -14.87 7.39 5.42
N GLU A 144 -14.54 6.35 4.66
CA GLU A 144 -15.40 5.79 3.60
C GLU A 144 -16.77 5.40 4.19
N ALA A 145 -16.79 4.69 5.32
CA ALA A 145 -18.02 4.28 5.99
C ALA A 145 -18.91 5.45 6.46
N ARG A 146 -18.30 6.58 6.87
CA ARG A 146 -19.04 7.77 7.32
C ARG A 146 -19.54 8.65 6.18
N SER A 147 -18.77 8.73 5.09
CA SER A 147 -19.08 9.59 3.95
C SER A 147 -20.02 8.93 2.94
N GLY A 148 -20.08 7.60 2.92
CA GLY A 148 -20.77 6.88 1.85
C GLY A 148 -20.01 6.97 0.51
N GLU A 149 -18.74 7.36 0.54
CA GLU A 149 -17.88 7.50 -0.64
C GLU A 149 -16.72 6.50 -0.58
N THR A 150 -16.24 6.07 -1.74
CA THR A 150 -15.01 5.29 -1.87
C THR A 150 -13.90 6.17 -2.42
N PHE A 151 -12.74 6.22 -1.74
CA PHE A 151 -11.61 6.99 -2.24
C PHE A 151 -10.78 6.17 -3.23
N VAL A 152 -10.51 6.77 -4.39
CA VAL A 152 -9.71 6.15 -5.46
C VAL A 152 -8.50 7.01 -5.78
N ILE A 153 -7.39 6.36 -6.17
CA ILE A 153 -6.21 7.08 -6.63
C ILE A 153 -6.48 7.59 -8.05
N ALA A 154 -6.49 8.91 -8.22
CA ALA A 154 -6.59 9.57 -9.52
C ALA A 154 -5.20 9.80 -10.12
N ARG A 155 -4.22 10.16 -9.28
CA ARG A 155 -2.82 10.35 -9.71
C ARG A 155 -1.85 9.97 -8.59
N ARG A 156 -0.75 9.30 -8.93
CA ARG A 156 0.39 9.07 -8.03
C ARG A 156 1.63 9.75 -8.62
N PRO A 157 2.02 10.96 -8.17
CA PRO A 157 3.30 11.54 -8.55
C PRO A 157 4.44 10.69 -7.96
N GLY A 158 5.62 10.72 -8.60
CA GLY A 158 6.81 10.00 -8.08
C GLY A 158 7.26 10.52 -6.71
N PHE A 159 7.01 11.81 -6.43
CA PHE A 159 7.22 12.44 -5.14
C PHE A 159 5.96 13.22 -4.72
N GLY A 160 5.63 13.19 -3.43
CA GLY A 160 4.52 13.95 -2.86
C GLY A 160 3.29 13.09 -2.51
N THR A 161 2.17 13.76 -2.21
CA THR A 161 0.92 13.11 -1.82
C THR A 161 0.16 12.62 -3.05
N PRO A 162 -0.46 11.43 -3.01
CA PRO A 162 -1.33 10.99 -4.09
C PRO A 162 -2.56 11.90 -4.20
N GLU A 163 -3.00 12.16 -5.43
CA GLU A 163 -4.27 12.84 -5.68
C GLU A 163 -5.41 11.82 -5.65
N LEU A 164 -6.43 12.13 -4.85
CA LEU A 164 -7.59 11.27 -4.66
C LEU A 164 -8.79 11.81 -5.43
N GLY A 165 -9.57 10.90 -6.00
CA GLY A 165 -10.96 11.13 -6.38
C GLY A 165 -11.90 10.34 -5.48
N THR A 166 -13.19 10.62 -5.59
CA THR A 166 -14.24 9.90 -4.91
C THR A 166 -15.10 9.15 -5.91
N LEU A 167 -15.73 8.07 -5.47
CA LEU A 167 -16.79 7.39 -6.19
C LEU A 167 -17.93 7.20 -5.20
N PRO A 168 -19.20 7.35 -5.61
CA PRO A 168 -20.32 6.99 -4.75
C PRO A 168 -20.14 5.55 -4.29
N ALA A 169 -20.48 5.25 -3.04
CA ALA A 169 -20.59 3.87 -2.59
C ALA A 169 -21.56 3.19 -3.56
N ARG A 170 -21.03 2.27 -4.36
CA ARG A 170 -21.79 1.46 -5.31
C ARG A 170 -23.02 0.99 -4.53
N GLU A 171 -24.22 1.43 -4.93
CA GLU A 171 -25.44 0.80 -4.43
C GLU A 171 -25.22 -0.71 -4.62
N PRO A 172 -25.44 -1.53 -3.57
CA PRO A 172 -25.41 -2.97 -3.77
C PRO A 172 -26.32 -3.22 -4.96
N ALA A 173 -25.78 -3.87 -6.01
CA ALA A 173 -26.48 -4.09 -7.26
C ALA A 173 -27.94 -4.42 -6.91
N SER A 174 -28.83 -3.49 -7.24
CA SER A 174 -30.23 -3.57 -6.83
C SER A 174 -30.72 -4.96 -7.23
N GLU A 175 -31.55 -5.58 -6.38
CA GLU A 175 -32.22 -6.87 -6.62
C GLU A 175 -32.89 -6.96 -8.01
N LEU A 176 -33.03 -5.84 -8.73
CA LEU A 176 -33.39 -5.73 -10.15
C LEU A 176 -32.48 -6.49 -11.12
N ASP A 177 -31.15 -6.57 -10.92
CA ASP A 177 -30.26 -7.36 -11.79
C ASP A 177 -30.37 -8.87 -11.50
N ALA A 178 -30.71 -9.24 -10.26
CA ALA A 178 -30.98 -10.64 -9.88
C ALA A 178 -32.33 -11.13 -10.42
N ALA A 179 -33.32 -10.24 -10.55
CA ALA A 179 -34.61 -10.56 -11.17
C ALA A 179 -34.53 -10.67 -12.71
N GLN A 180 -33.63 -9.92 -13.38
CA GLN A 180 -33.48 -9.99 -14.83
C GLN A 180 -32.64 -11.19 -15.32
N GLY A 181 -31.76 -11.76 -14.48
CA GLY A 181 -31.00 -12.97 -14.80
C GLY A 181 -31.77 -14.30 -14.65
N ALA A 182 -32.91 -14.31 -13.94
CA ALA A 182 -33.67 -15.53 -13.65
C ALA A 182 -34.79 -15.84 -14.67
N SER A 183 -35.02 -14.98 -15.66
CA SER A 183 -36.16 -15.08 -16.59
C SER A 183 -35.82 -15.63 -18.00
N SER A 184 -34.58 -16.06 -18.27
CA SER A 184 -34.15 -16.39 -19.65
C SER A 184 -33.71 -17.84 -19.87
N ASP A 185 -34.02 -18.77 -18.97
CA ASP A 185 -33.58 -20.18 -19.10
C ASP A 185 -34.76 -21.17 -19.17
N GLU A 186 -35.81 -20.82 -19.93
CA GLU A 186 -36.80 -21.79 -20.40
C GLU A 186 -36.68 -21.98 -21.91
N GLY A 187 -35.96 -23.03 -22.28
CA GLY A 187 -36.42 -23.96 -23.31
C GLY A 187 -35.92 -23.76 -24.74
N VAL A 188 -34.78 -24.37 -25.06
CA VAL A 188 -34.61 -25.01 -26.39
C VAL A 188 -33.91 -26.37 -26.18
N PRO A 189 -34.61 -27.51 -26.41
CA PRO A 189 -34.00 -28.82 -26.25
C PRO A 189 -33.08 -29.17 -27.42
N ALA A 190 -32.01 -29.89 -27.09
CA ALA A 190 -31.06 -30.47 -28.00
C ALA A 190 -31.67 -31.58 -28.86
N ALA A 191 -31.38 -31.58 -30.17
CA ALA A 191 -31.47 -32.76 -31.02
C ALA A 191 -30.57 -32.61 -32.26
N GLY A 192 -29.73 -33.62 -32.51
CA GLY A 192 -29.21 -33.88 -33.86
C GLY A 192 -27.69 -33.92 -34.03
N ALA A 193 -27.04 -34.97 -33.51
CA ALA A 193 -26.01 -35.68 -34.29
C ALA A 193 -26.73 -36.85 -35.02
N PRO A 194 -26.18 -37.48 -36.09
CA PRO A 194 -24.84 -37.37 -36.69
C PRO A 194 -24.92 -37.18 -38.23
N VAL A 195 -23.79 -37.22 -38.94
CA VAL A 195 -23.60 -38.02 -40.18
C VAL A 195 -22.16 -37.85 -40.67
N ALA A 196 -21.47 -38.99 -40.74
CA ALA A 196 -20.22 -39.17 -41.45
C ALA A 196 -20.47 -39.07 -42.96
N THR A 197 -19.62 -38.34 -43.68
CA THR A 197 -19.49 -38.50 -45.13
C THR A 197 -18.02 -38.57 -45.52
N THR A 198 -17.71 -39.70 -46.11
CA THR A 198 -16.47 -40.10 -46.77
C THR A 198 -16.38 -39.54 -48.19
N HIS A 199 -15.13 -39.41 -48.66
CA HIS A 199 -14.64 -39.41 -50.06
C HIS A 199 -14.76 -38.14 -50.92
N PRO A 200 -13.92 -38.01 -51.98
CA PRO A 200 -12.90 -38.93 -52.51
C PRO A 200 -11.44 -38.59 -52.17
#